data_AF-A0AAV2ZL71-F1
#
_entry.id   AF-A0AAV2ZL71-F1
#
_cell.length_a   1.000
_cell.length_b   1.000
_cell.length_c   1.000
_cell.angle_alpha   90.00
_cell.angle_beta   90.00
_cell.angle_gamma   90.00
#
_symmetry.space_group_name_H-M   'P 1'
#
loop_
_entity.id
_entity.type
_entity.pdbx_description
1 polymer ?
#
loop_
_entity_poly.entity_id
_entity_poly.type
_entity_poly.pdbx_seq_one_letter_code
_entity_poly.pdbx_strand_id
1 'polypeptide(L)'
;MYEIGYLVALAIGLLFIILMTLVGLFFACCRCCGKCGGKMYQKQTKRMTCKRRFLYFFLLIITLIILAGDICAFYSNSKTNSAVNNSFTTFNNTLDNLKTYINTVPQDVDIIVNSSSVPIDKANNSVIGIGPILGGRIKRSIELQANVTLDTVQNMVNVLNDTAKALVNVNDTFNTLNDLQSQLVKNLTDVQTAIIKTLTDCGSPCSGAPSPNDLVIDANFNAIPDFSSQLKTINEFLNSGIDGTISDARQVLNDIPQAVTNQSKSSVQSVQNQLKNIKQKITDARSNIPIVDKLDSVNSYFNIIANEFQKYKPEVEKYEYYRWIVGICLSCIILLVVVCNLFGLLLGPWGHKSNVDPTDRSCASNSGGDFLMAGAGLSFIFAWLLMLITAILFAVGGNAYTSFCKPWGNQQLYQYTSDVNSTLENTNIKVNNISFLSPDQKNQVTSVSKSGIDTLDFSNITQQTSKNITRTNLTGFANQLKSIAAKLPSGNASKAELENEANTLLGIQASIDANLLPQVKKINISVTNLQATATKLPSSLNDTLKAIDDAQKYVDTEVVAIVKNLTTQLARCGPVASAMDSAEVLACQYIVDTLNAFWFSIGWCTIFFLPSIILSVKLAKYYRRMKTSDVYE
;
A
#
# COMPACT_ATOMS: atom_id res chain seq x y z
N MET A 1 -47.05 -17.97 -24.81
CA MET A 1 -47.83 -16.90 -25.47
C MET A 1 -47.04 -16.17 -26.56
N TYR A 2 -45.73 -15.92 -26.43
CA TYR A 2 -44.98 -15.18 -27.45
C TYR A 2 -44.89 -15.91 -28.81
N GLU A 3 -44.79 -17.25 -28.81
CA GLU A 3 -44.72 -18.07 -30.03
C GLU A 3 -45.93 -17.91 -30.96
N ILE A 4 -47.12 -17.62 -30.41
CA ILE A 4 -48.33 -17.38 -31.21
C ILE A 4 -48.16 -16.13 -32.07
N GLY A 5 -47.52 -15.07 -31.55
CA GLY A 5 -47.23 -13.86 -32.30
C GLY A 5 -46.27 -14.12 -33.47
N TYR A 6 -45.24 -14.94 -33.26
CA TYR A 6 -44.31 -15.35 -34.32
C TYR A 6 -45.00 -16.14 -35.43
N LEU A 7 -45.86 -17.10 -35.06
CA LEU A 7 -46.61 -17.90 -36.03
C LEU A 7 -47.57 -17.05 -36.86
N VAL A 8 -48.26 -16.10 -36.24
CA VAL A 8 -49.15 -15.16 -36.95
C VAL A 8 -48.36 -14.29 -37.93
N ALA A 9 -47.22 -13.73 -37.50
CA ALA A 9 -46.38 -12.90 -38.37
C ALA A 9 -45.81 -13.69 -39.56
N LEU A 10 -45.37 -14.93 -39.34
CA LEU A 10 -44.93 -15.83 -40.41
C LEU A 10 -46.06 -16.18 -41.38
N ALA A 11 -47.27 -16.44 -40.87
CA ALA A 11 -48.43 -16.69 -41.71
C ALA A 11 -48.78 -15.48 -42.59
N ILE A 12 -48.69 -14.26 -42.05
CA ILE A 12 -48.88 -13.02 -42.82
C ILE A 12 -47.81 -12.87 -43.89
N GLY A 13 -46.54 -13.14 -43.57
CA GLY A 13 -45.43 -13.10 -44.54
C GLY A 13 -45.60 -14.12 -45.67
N LEU A 14 -46.01 -15.35 -45.36
CA LEU A 14 -46.30 -16.39 -46.35
C LEU A 14 -47.50 -16.01 -47.24
N LEU A 15 -48.57 -15.46 -46.65
CA LEU A 15 -49.72 -14.95 -47.38
C LEU A 15 -49.32 -13.81 -48.32
N PHE A 16 -48.45 -12.89 -47.88
CA PHE A 16 -47.90 -11.83 -48.73
C PHE A 16 -47.13 -12.40 -49.93
N ILE A 17 -46.28 -13.41 -49.72
CA ILE A 17 -45.51 -14.06 -50.80
C ILE A 17 -46.43 -14.66 -51.85
N ILE A 18 -47.45 -15.41 -51.42
CA ILE A 18 -48.42 -16.05 -52.33
C ILE A 18 -49.24 -14.98 -53.07
N LEU A 19 -49.78 -14.00 -52.36
CA LEU A 19 -50.59 -12.95 -52.98
C LEU A 19 -49.77 -12.09 -53.96
N MET A 20 -48.54 -11.71 -53.62
CA MET A 20 -47.70 -10.87 -54.48
C MET A 20 -47.30 -11.57 -55.77
N THR A 21 -46.96 -12.86 -55.70
CA THR A 21 -46.61 -13.65 -56.89
C THR A 21 -47.83 -13.87 -57.78
N LEU A 22 -48.98 -14.24 -57.21
CA LEU A 22 -50.23 -14.40 -57.96
C LEU A 22 -50.68 -13.08 -58.60
N VAL A 23 -50.75 -11.99 -57.84
CA VAL A 23 -51.15 -10.66 -58.34
C VAL A 23 -50.18 -10.17 -59.40
N GLY A 24 -48.87 -10.37 -59.22
CA GLY A 24 -47.85 -10.03 -60.23
C GLY A 24 -48.06 -10.78 -61.54
N LEU A 25 -48.31 -12.10 -61.48
CA LEU A 25 -48.58 -12.94 -62.66
C LEU A 25 -49.87 -12.53 -63.36
N PHE A 26 -50.97 -12.36 -62.62
CA PHE A 26 -52.24 -11.88 -63.19
C PHE A 26 -52.12 -10.48 -63.79
N PHE A 27 -51.40 -9.57 -63.13
CA PHE A 27 -51.16 -8.22 -63.63
C PHE A 27 -50.33 -8.24 -64.92
N ALA A 28 -49.28 -9.07 -64.98
CA ALA A 28 -48.47 -9.26 -66.18
C ALA A 28 -49.30 -9.82 -67.34
N CYS A 29 -50.05 -10.91 -67.13
CA CYS A 29 -50.95 -11.49 -68.14
C CYS A 29 -52.04 -10.51 -68.59
N CYS A 30 -52.68 -9.80 -67.65
CA CYS A 30 -53.67 -8.76 -67.93
C CYS A 30 -53.09 -7.65 -68.81
N ARG A 31 -51.84 -7.25 -68.53
CA ARG A 31 -51.12 -6.22 -69.28
C ARG A 31 -50.70 -6.69 -70.68
N CYS A 32 -50.24 -7.93 -70.83
CA CYS A 32 -49.96 -8.56 -72.13
C CYS A 32 -51.22 -8.65 -73.01
N CYS A 33 -52.40 -8.89 -72.42
CA CYS A 33 -53.69 -8.88 -73.11
C CYS A 33 -54.25 -7.45 -73.37
N GLY A 34 -53.44 -6.41 -73.21
CA GLY A 34 -53.85 -5.01 -73.41
C GLY A 34 -54.76 -4.43 -72.30
N LYS A 35 -55.12 -5.19 -71.27
CA LYS A 35 -55.87 -4.70 -70.10
C LYS A 35 -54.88 -4.16 -69.04
N CYS A 36 -55.36 -3.72 -67.86
CA CYS A 36 -54.49 -3.19 -66.77
C CYS A 36 -53.48 -2.10 -67.19
N GLY A 37 -53.87 -1.22 -68.13
CA GLY A 37 -52.99 -0.15 -68.66
C GLY A 37 -52.04 -0.59 -69.78
N GLY A 38 -52.26 -1.75 -70.39
CA GLY A 38 -51.54 -2.24 -71.58
C GLY A 38 -51.97 -1.56 -72.89
N LYS A 39 -53.26 -1.19 -73.04
CA LYS A 39 -53.81 -0.48 -74.21
C LYS A 39 -53.26 0.94 -74.44
N MET A 40 -52.47 1.48 -73.49
CA MET A 40 -51.87 2.83 -73.57
C MET A 40 -52.87 3.90 -74.04
N TYR A 41 -54.05 3.90 -73.42
CA TYR A 41 -55.15 4.81 -73.69
C TYR A 41 -55.40 5.69 -72.46
N GLN A 42 -55.70 6.98 -72.69
CA GLN A 42 -56.04 7.92 -71.62
C GLN A 42 -57.28 8.76 -71.96
N LYS A 43 -58.31 8.65 -71.10
CA LYS A 43 -59.48 9.53 -71.11
C LYS A 43 -59.17 10.88 -70.45
N GLN A 44 -59.43 11.98 -71.14
CA GLN A 44 -59.24 13.33 -70.59
C GLN A 44 -60.45 13.76 -69.71
N THR A 45 -60.21 14.25 -68.49
CA THR A 45 -61.27 14.73 -67.56
C THR A 45 -60.86 15.99 -66.78
N LYS A 46 -61.81 16.85 -66.41
CA LYS A 46 -61.55 18.11 -65.66
C LYS A 46 -60.73 17.94 -64.37
N ARG A 47 -60.78 16.77 -63.72
CA ARG A 47 -60.11 16.50 -62.42
C ARG A 47 -58.71 15.88 -62.55
N MET A 48 -58.14 15.73 -63.75
CA MET A 48 -56.85 15.03 -63.95
C MET A 48 -55.67 15.69 -63.25
N THR A 49 -55.57 17.03 -63.27
CA THR A 49 -54.46 17.75 -62.63
C THR A 49 -54.41 17.51 -61.13
N CYS A 50 -55.58 17.54 -60.46
CA CYS A 50 -55.70 17.24 -59.03
C CYS A 50 -55.33 15.79 -58.73
N LYS A 51 -55.87 14.82 -59.50
CA LYS A 51 -55.54 13.39 -59.35
C LYS A 51 -54.05 13.10 -59.54
N ARG A 52 -53.41 13.73 -60.52
CA ARG A 52 -51.96 13.58 -60.77
C ARG A 52 -51.13 14.13 -59.60
N ARG A 53 -51.42 15.35 -59.14
CA ARG A 53 -50.71 15.96 -58.00
C ARG A 53 -50.88 15.13 -56.72
N PHE A 54 -52.08 14.60 -56.48
CA PHE A 54 -52.34 13.69 -55.37
C PHE A 54 -51.48 12.42 -55.47
N LEU A 55 -51.54 11.71 -56.60
CA LEU A 55 -50.74 10.49 -56.82
C LEU A 55 -49.24 10.76 -56.71
N TYR A 56 -48.76 11.90 -57.22
CA TYR A 56 -47.38 12.35 -57.08
C TYR A 56 -46.97 12.52 -55.63
N PHE A 57 -47.74 13.28 -54.85
CA PHE A 57 -47.42 13.60 -53.46
C PHE A 57 -47.39 12.34 -52.59
N PHE A 58 -48.39 11.48 -52.72
CA PHE A 58 -48.43 10.22 -51.97
C PHE A 58 -47.32 9.25 -52.39
N LEU A 59 -47.00 9.17 -53.69
CA LEU A 59 -45.89 8.34 -54.14
C LEU A 59 -44.54 8.88 -53.64
N LEU A 60 -44.36 10.20 -53.62
CA LEU A 60 -43.17 10.82 -53.05
C LEU A 60 -43.02 10.47 -51.56
N ILE A 61 -44.08 10.62 -50.76
CA ILE A 61 -44.06 10.25 -49.34
C ILE A 61 -43.68 8.77 -49.17
N ILE A 62 -44.34 7.87 -49.89
CA ILE A 62 -44.06 6.43 -49.77
C ILE A 62 -42.63 6.12 -50.22
N THR A 63 -42.14 6.77 -51.27
CA THR A 63 -40.75 6.60 -51.74
C THR A 63 -39.74 7.08 -50.69
N LEU A 64 -40.01 8.19 -50.01
CA LEU A 64 -39.18 8.67 -48.90
C LEU A 64 -39.23 7.74 -47.69
N ILE A 65 -40.39 7.16 -47.37
CA ILE A 65 -40.53 6.16 -46.30
C ILE A 65 -39.73 4.89 -46.63
N ILE A 66 -39.78 4.41 -47.87
CA ILE A 66 -38.99 3.27 -48.33
C ILE A 66 -37.50 3.61 -48.28
N LEU A 67 -37.08 4.81 -48.70
CA LEU A 67 -35.69 5.26 -48.64
C LEU A 67 -35.18 5.32 -47.19
N ALA A 68 -35.99 5.83 -46.25
CA ALA A 68 -35.62 5.85 -44.84
C ALA A 68 -35.38 4.43 -44.30
N GLY A 69 -36.26 3.49 -44.62
CA GLY A 69 -36.05 2.07 -44.29
C GLY A 69 -34.80 1.49 -44.94
N ASP A 70 -34.52 1.82 -46.20
CA ASP A 70 -33.33 1.33 -46.90
C ASP A 70 -32.02 1.87 -46.31
N ILE A 71 -32.00 3.15 -45.89
CA ILE A 71 -30.88 3.74 -45.13
C ILE A 71 -30.66 2.98 -43.82
N CYS A 72 -31.72 2.69 -43.08
CA CYS A 72 -31.64 1.87 -41.87
C CYS A 72 -31.11 0.45 -42.16
N ALA A 73 -31.50 -0.16 -43.28
CA ALA A 73 -30.99 -1.46 -43.69
C ALA A 73 -29.48 -1.41 -43.98
N PHE A 74 -28.98 -0.45 -44.76
CA PHE A 74 -27.55 -0.28 -44.99
C PHE A 74 -26.78 -0.03 -43.69
N TYR A 75 -27.30 0.84 -42.83
CA TYR A 75 -26.67 1.18 -41.55
C TYR A 75 -26.59 -0.04 -40.62
N SER A 76 -27.70 -0.73 -40.40
CA SER A 76 -27.77 -1.91 -39.53
C SER A 76 -26.89 -3.05 -40.05
N ASN A 77 -26.85 -3.25 -41.38
CA ASN A 77 -25.97 -4.25 -42.00
C ASN A 77 -24.47 -3.97 -41.73
N SER A 78 -24.05 -2.71 -41.88
CA SER A 78 -22.68 -2.28 -41.60
C SER A 78 -22.33 -2.33 -40.11
N LYS A 79 -23.30 -1.96 -39.25
CA LYS A 79 -23.14 -1.99 -37.80
C LYS A 79 -22.97 -3.42 -37.27
N THR A 80 -23.72 -4.38 -37.81
CA THR A 80 -23.58 -5.81 -37.47
C THR A 80 -22.17 -6.33 -37.79
N ASN A 81 -21.64 -6.01 -38.98
CA ASN A 81 -20.30 -6.40 -39.39
C ASN A 81 -19.21 -5.82 -38.47
N SER A 82 -19.33 -4.52 -38.14
CA SER A 82 -18.44 -3.88 -37.18
C SER A 82 -18.54 -4.50 -35.78
N ALA A 83 -19.75 -4.86 -35.34
CA ALA A 83 -20.01 -5.46 -34.04
C ALA A 83 -19.37 -6.84 -33.89
N VAL A 84 -19.52 -7.71 -34.90
CA VAL A 84 -18.93 -9.05 -34.91
C VAL A 84 -17.40 -8.96 -34.84
N ASN A 85 -16.77 -8.11 -35.65
CA ASN A 85 -15.31 -7.96 -35.63
C ASN A 85 -14.79 -7.40 -34.29
N ASN A 86 -15.49 -6.41 -33.72
CA ASN A 86 -15.11 -5.84 -32.43
C ASN A 86 -15.35 -6.81 -31.25
N SER A 87 -16.32 -7.72 -31.36
CA SER A 87 -16.64 -8.67 -30.29
C SER A 87 -15.43 -9.53 -29.89
N PHE A 88 -14.60 -9.94 -30.85
CA PHE A 88 -13.37 -10.70 -30.59
C PHE A 88 -12.33 -9.90 -29.81
N THR A 89 -12.13 -8.63 -30.18
CA THR A 89 -11.20 -7.74 -29.48
C THR A 89 -11.71 -7.43 -28.07
N THR A 90 -12.99 -7.10 -27.92
CA THR A 90 -13.58 -6.80 -26.61
C THR A 90 -13.53 -8.02 -25.71
N PHE A 91 -13.80 -9.22 -26.21
CA PHE A 91 -13.70 -10.45 -25.43
C PHE A 91 -12.28 -10.70 -24.91
N ASN A 92 -11.27 -10.57 -25.78
CA ASN A 92 -9.87 -10.70 -25.36
C ASN A 92 -9.50 -9.65 -24.30
N ASN A 93 -9.86 -8.38 -24.52
CA ASN A 93 -9.59 -7.31 -23.55
C ASN A 93 -10.27 -7.59 -22.19
N THR A 94 -11.51 -8.10 -22.22
CA THR A 94 -12.23 -8.48 -21.01
C THR A 94 -11.55 -9.63 -20.28
N LEU A 95 -11.10 -10.67 -20.99
CA LEU A 95 -10.35 -11.78 -20.39
C LEU A 95 -8.99 -11.33 -19.84
N ASP A 96 -8.28 -10.44 -20.53
CA ASP A 96 -6.99 -9.91 -20.06
C ASP A 96 -7.16 -8.99 -18.84
N ASN A 97 -8.23 -8.20 -18.79
CA ASN A 97 -8.59 -7.42 -17.60
C ASN A 97 -8.90 -8.33 -16.40
N LEU A 98 -9.62 -9.44 -16.62
CA LEU A 98 -9.89 -10.44 -15.58
C LEU A 98 -8.60 -11.11 -15.09
N LYS A 99 -7.71 -11.53 -16.01
CA LYS A 99 -6.39 -12.08 -15.66
C LYS A 99 -5.58 -11.08 -14.84
N THR A 100 -5.55 -9.82 -15.26
CA THR A 100 -4.83 -8.75 -14.55
C THR A 100 -5.37 -8.57 -13.14
N TYR A 101 -6.69 -8.43 -12.99
CA TYR A 101 -7.34 -8.29 -11.69
C TYR A 101 -7.01 -9.46 -10.74
N ILE A 102 -7.10 -10.69 -11.25
CA ILE A 102 -6.79 -11.89 -10.45
C ILE A 102 -5.30 -11.94 -10.08
N ASN A 103 -4.40 -11.56 -10.98
CA ASN A 103 -2.96 -11.53 -10.73
C ASN A 103 -2.51 -10.43 -9.75
N THR A 104 -3.31 -9.39 -9.53
CA THR A 104 -3.02 -8.35 -8.52
C THR A 104 -3.32 -8.82 -7.09
N VAL A 105 -4.30 -9.70 -6.89
CA VAL A 105 -4.69 -10.21 -5.56
C VAL A 105 -3.52 -10.76 -4.72
N PRO A 106 -2.64 -11.65 -5.22
CA PRO A 106 -1.49 -12.12 -4.44
C PRO A 106 -0.46 -11.02 -4.16
N GLN A 107 -0.34 -10.02 -5.04
CA GLN A 107 0.58 -8.89 -4.84
C GLN A 107 0.13 -7.99 -3.68
N ASP A 108 -1.18 -7.73 -3.58
CA ASP A 108 -1.73 -6.95 -2.46
C ASP A 108 -1.54 -7.67 -1.12
N VAL A 109 -1.70 -9.00 -1.11
CA VAL A 109 -1.38 -9.85 0.05
C VAL A 109 0.11 -9.73 0.42
N ASP A 110 1.01 -9.81 -0.57
CA ASP A 110 2.45 -9.67 -0.36
C ASP A 110 2.82 -8.29 0.20
N ILE A 111 2.20 -7.23 -0.30
CA ILE A 111 2.41 -5.86 0.21
C ILE A 111 2.04 -5.77 1.69
N ILE A 112 0.91 -6.35 2.08
CA ILE A 112 0.41 -6.30 3.46
C ILE A 112 1.28 -7.16 4.39
N VAL A 113 1.68 -8.36 3.94
CA VAL A 113 2.62 -9.23 4.66
C VAL A 113 3.98 -8.56 4.84
N ASN A 114 4.54 -7.95 3.80
CA ASN A 114 5.83 -7.26 3.87
C ASN A 114 5.75 -5.97 4.71
N SER A 115 4.65 -5.23 4.64
CA SER A 115 4.43 -4.04 5.48
C SER A 115 4.38 -4.40 6.97
N SER A 116 3.87 -5.59 7.31
CA SER A 116 3.84 -6.08 8.70
C SER A 116 5.22 -6.41 9.28
N SER A 117 6.24 -6.69 8.45
CA SER A 117 7.59 -6.97 8.93
C SER A 117 8.34 -5.72 9.40
N VAL A 118 7.99 -4.54 8.87
CA VAL A 118 8.64 -3.26 9.21
C VAL A 118 8.51 -2.90 10.70
N PRO A 119 7.32 -2.88 11.32
CA PRO A 119 7.19 -2.61 12.76
C PRO A 119 7.81 -3.73 13.61
N ILE A 120 7.79 -4.99 13.16
CA ILE A 120 8.44 -6.12 13.86
C ILE A 120 9.96 -5.93 13.91
N ASP A 121 10.57 -5.57 12.78
CA ASP A 121 12.01 -5.34 12.69
C ASP A 121 12.40 -4.09 13.50
N LYS A 122 11.57 -3.04 13.50
CA LYS A 122 11.76 -1.86 14.35
C LYS A 122 11.71 -2.21 15.84
N ALA A 123 10.73 -3.00 16.27
CA ALA A 123 10.61 -3.47 17.65
C ALA A 123 11.81 -4.34 18.07
N ASN A 124 12.23 -5.26 17.20
CA ASN A 124 13.41 -6.11 17.44
C ASN A 124 14.69 -5.26 17.60
N ASN A 125 14.89 -4.28 16.73
CA ASN A 125 16.03 -3.36 16.81
C ASN A 125 15.99 -2.48 18.08
N SER A 126 14.81 -2.02 18.49
CA SER A 126 14.64 -1.28 19.75
C SER A 126 14.97 -2.13 20.98
N VAL A 127 14.60 -3.42 20.96
CA VAL A 127 14.87 -4.38 22.05
C VAL A 127 16.36 -4.75 22.12
N ILE A 128 17.03 -4.95 20.99
CA ILE A 128 18.49 -5.15 20.92
C ILE A 128 19.24 -3.91 21.45
N GLY A 129 18.71 -2.72 21.17
CA GLY A 129 19.29 -1.46 21.62
C GLY A 129 19.27 -1.23 23.14
N ILE A 130 18.48 -1.99 23.91
CA ILE A 130 18.31 -1.75 25.36
C ILE A 130 19.66 -1.80 26.09
N GLY A 131 20.48 -2.82 25.89
CA GLY A 131 21.78 -2.95 26.55
C GLY A 131 22.73 -1.76 26.30
N PRO A 132 23.20 -1.55 25.06
CA PRO A 132 24.19 -0.52 24.75
C PRO A 132 23.66 0.92 24.80
N ILE A 133 22.39 1.16 24.43
CA ILE A 133 21.84 2.53 24.42
C ILE A 133 21.46 2.98 25.83
N LEU A 134 20.77 2.13 26.60
CA LEU A 134 20.40 2.45 27.98
C LEU A 134 21.65 2.49 28.86
N GLY A 135 22.48 1.45 28.76
CA GLY A 135 23.75 1.33 29.46
C GLY A 135 24.70 2.49 29.16
N GLY A 136 24.85 2.84 27.88
CA GLY A 136 25.70 3.97 27.47
C GLY A 136 25.20 5.33 27.96
N ARG A 137 23.88 5.56 27.99
CA ARG A 137 23.31 6.80 28.56
C ARG A 137 23.49 6.89 30.07
N ILE A 138 23.31 5.78 30.80
CA ILE A 138 23.55 5.73 32.25
C ILE A 138 25.01 6.05 32.53
N LYS A 139 25.94 5.38 31.84
CA LYS A 139 27.38 5.64 31.95
C LYS A 139 27.69 7.12 31.72
N ARG A 140 27.25 7.70 30.58
CA ARG A 140 27.58 9.08 30.21
C ARG A 140 27.03 10.13 31.18
N SER A 141 25.90 9.86 31.83
CA SER A 141 25.31 10.76 32.83
C SER A 141 26.12 10.86 34.11
N ILE A 142 26.97 9.86 34.40
CA ILE A 142 27.68 9.72 35.68
C ILE A 142 29.19 9.90 35.48
N GLU A 143 29.72 9.38 34.37
CA GLU A 143 31.15 9.30 34.06
C GLU A 143 31.87 10.64 34.17
N LEU A 144 31.30 11.73 33.65
CA LEU A 144 31.95 13.05 33.66
C LEU A 144 32.28 13.52 35.07
N GLN A 145 31.29 13.53 35.98
CA GLN A 145 31.54 14.04 37.32
C GLN A 145 32.19 13.01 38.24
N ALA A 146 31.87 11.72 38.06
CA ALA A 146 32.49 10.66 38.84
C ALA A 146 34.00 10.58 38.58
N ASN A 147 34.45 10.69 37.32
CA ASN A 147 35.87 10.69 37.00
C ASN A 147 36.60 11.89 37.63
N VAL A 148 36.02 13.10 37.54
CA VAL A 148 36.61 14.30 38.18
C VAL A 148 36.86 14.08 39.67
N THR A 149 35.91 13.45 40.37
CA THR A 149 36.08 13.20 41.79
C THR A 149 37.01 12.02 42.09
N LEU A 150 36.96 10.96 41.29
CA LEU A 150 37.91 9.83 41.42
C LEU A 150 39.36 10.30 41.16
N ASP A 151 39.59 11.20 40.22
CA ASP A 151 40.89 11.83 39.97
C ASP A 151 41.31 12.70 41.17
N THR A 152 40.37 13.43 41.78
CA THR A 152 40.64 14.25 42.98
C THR A 152 41.04 13.37 44.18
N VAL A 153 40.35 12.25 44.40
CA VAL A 153 40.69 11.29 45.47
C VAL A 153 42.03 10.60 45.18
N GLN A 154 42.32 10.27 43.92
CA GLN A 154 43.63 9.71 43.54
C GLN A 154 44.78 10.70 43.84
N ASN A 155 44.58 11.98 43.53
CA ASN A 155 45.54 13.02 43.86
C ASN A 155 45.77 13.14 45.37
N MET A 156 44.71 13.01 46.18
CA MET A 156 44.84 12.98 47.65
C MET A 156 45.70 11.82 48.13
N VAL A 157 45.51 10.61 47.58
CA VAL A 157 46.33 9.44 47.92
C VAL A 157 47.81 9.69 47.61
N ASN A 158 48.09 10.30 46.46
CA ASN A 158 49.46 10.67 46.08
C ASN A 158 50.08 11.66 47.08
N VAL A 159 49.33 12.71 47.46
CA VAL A 159 49.79 13.72 48.41
C VAL A 159 50.02 13.13 49.81
N LEU A 160 49.15 12.24 50.28
CA LEU A 160 49.32 11.54 51.55
C LEU A 160 50.56 10.63 51.55
N ASN A 161 50.83 9.96 50.43
CA ASN A 161 52.05 9.17 50.27
C ASN A 161 53.31 10.04 50.33
N ASP A 162 53.29 11.22 49.70
CA ASP A 162 54.42 12.15 49.76
C ASP A 162 54.58 12.78 51.16
N THR A 163 53.46 13.06 51.84
CA THR A 163 53.46 13.52 53.24
C THR A 163 54.03 12.45 54.17
N ALA A 164 53.71 11.16 53.97
CA ALA A 164 54.29 10.06 54.72
C ALA A 164 55.82 10.02 54.57
N LYS A 165 56.33 10.16 53.35
CA LYS A 165 57.78 10.22 53.08
C LYS A 165 58.44 11.41 53.77
N ALA A 166 57.82 12.59 53.70
CA ALA A 166 58.32 13.79 54.38
C ALA A 166 58.39 13.59 55.90
N LEU A 167 57.35 12.99 56.50
CA LEU A 167 57.30 12.74 57.93
C LEU A 167 58.34 11.72 58.40
N VAL A 168 58.63 10.69 57.59
CA VAL A 168 59.76 9.76 57.81
C VAL A 168 61.08 10.53 57.83
N ASN A 169 61.33 11.38 56.82
CA ASN A 169 62.56 12.15 56.75
C ASN A 169 62.74 13.10 57.96
N VAL A 170 61.66 13.73 58.41
CA VAL A 170 61.67 14.57 59.62
C VAL A 170 61.99 13.75 60.87
N ASN A 171 61.39 12.57 61.01
CA ASN A 171 61.63 11.66 62.12
C ASN A 171 63.08 11.17 62.17
N ASP A 172 63.67 10.83 61.02
CA ASP A 172 65.07 10.41 60.92
C ASP A 172 66.04 11.55 61.26
N THR A 173 65.73 12.76 60.79
CA THR A 173 66.49 13.98 61.11
C THR A 173 66.43 14.28 62.60
N PHE A 174 65.24 14.16 63.20
CA PHE A 174 65.05 14.32 64.64
C PHE A 174 65.89 13.33 65.45
N ASN A 175 65.83 12.04 65.12
CA ASN A 175 66.64 11.01 65.80
C ASN A 175 68.14 11.31 65.70
N THR A 176 68.60 11.77 64.54
CA THR A 176 70.00 12.16 64.31
C THR A 176 70.40 13.36 65.17
N LEU A 177 69.58 14.42 65.21
CA LEU A 177 69.83 15.60 66.03
C LEU A 177 69.83 15.27 67.53
N ASN A 178 68.96 14.36 67.97
CA ASN A 178 68.89 13.93 69.36
C ASN A 178 70.13 13.11 69.78
N ASP A 179 70.64 12.24 68.90
CA ASP A 179 71.89 11.52 69.12
C ASP A 179 73.08 12.49 69.20
N LEU A 180 73.18 13.44 68.25
CA LEU A 180 74.21 14.48 68.26
C LEU A 180 74.14 15.35 69.52
N GLN A 181 72.95 15.72 69.98
CA GLN A 181 72.78 16.44 71.24
C GLN A 181 73.24 15.60 72.43
N SER A 182 72.93 14.30 72.47
CA SER A 182 73.38 13.40 73.54
C SER A 182 74.91 13.29 73.58
N GLN A 183 75.55 13.19 72.42
CA GLN A 183 77.01 13.23 72.30
C GLN A 183 77.59 14.57 72.76
N LEU A 184 76.96 15.68 72.38
CA LEU A 184 77.39 17.03 72.77
C LEU A 184 77.25 17.24 74.29
N VAL A 185 76.13 16.84 74.89
CA VAL A 185 75.91 16.85 76.35
C VAL A 185 77.02 16.08 77.05
N LYS A 186 77.34 14.88 76.58
CA LYS A 186 78.42 14.06 77.15
C LYS A 186 79.78 14.76 77.05
N ASN A 187 80.17 15.23 75.86
CA ASN A 187 81.46 15.90 75.64
C ASN A 187 81.59 17.19 76.47
N LEU A 188 80.51 18.00 76.58
CA LEU A 188 80.48 19.18 77.43
C LEU A 188 80.60 18.82 78.92
N THR A 189 79.94 17.75 79.36
CA THR A 189 80.05 17.25 80.73
C THR A 189 81.49 16.81 81.04
N ASP A 190 82.14 16.13 80.08
CA ASP A 190 83.54 15.71 80.20
C ASP A 190 84.48 16.93 80.32
N VAL A 191 84.28 17.97 79.49
CA VAL A 191 85.02 19.25 79.56
C VAL A 191 84.76 19.98 80.87
N GLN A 192 83.50 20.07 81.29
CA GLN A 192 83.11 20.70 82.56
C GLN A 192 83.78 19.99 83.75
N THR A 193 83.79 18.66 83.76
CA THR A 193 84.46 17.84 84.78
C THR A 193 85.98 18.07 84.77
N ALA A 194 86.59 18.16 83.59
CA ALA A 194 88.02 18.45 83.47
C ALA A 194 88.38 19.86 83.99
N ILE A 195 87.57 20.87 83.69
CA ILE A 195 87.73 22.24 84.22
C ILE A 195 87.57 22.24 85.75
N ILE A 196 86.52 21.60 86.28
CA ILE A 196 86.29 21.48 87.74
C ILE A 196 87.49 20.81 88.42
N LYS A 197 87.99 19.70 87.85
CA LYS A 197 89.15 18.99 88.38
C LYS A 197 90.39 19.88 88.39
N THR A 198 90.67 20.57 87.28
CA THR A 198 91.81 21.51 87.16
C THR A 198 91.72 22.65 88.19
N LEU A 199 90.53 23.23 88.37
CA LEU A 199 90.28 24.27 89.37
C LEU A 199 90.45 23.74 90.81
N THR A 200 90.07 22.49 91.06
CA THR A 200 90.24 21.83 92.37
C THR A 200 91.72 21.56 92.67
N ASP A 201 92.47 21.09 91.67
CA ASP A 201 93.90 20.78 91.79
C ASP A 201 94.77 22.05 92.01
N CYS A 202 94.29 23.24 91.60
CA CYS A 202 95.01 24.52 91.77
C CYS A 202 95.08 25.06 93.22
N GLY A 203 94.44 24.41 94.20
CA GLY A 203 94.63 24.63 95.65
C GLY A 203 94.21 26.01 96.22
N SER A 204 94.00 27.03 95.39
CA SER A 204 93.48 28.37 95.73
C SER A 204 92.52 28.85 94.63
N PRO A 205 91.48 29.66 94.94
CA PRO A 205 90.50 30.06 93.93
C PRO A 205 91.18 30.90 92.84
N CYS A 206 91.11 30.47 91.59
CA CYS A 206 91.61 31.26 90.46
C CYS A 206 90.76 32.55 90.31
N SER A 207 91.33 33.70 90.68
CA SER A 207 90.67 35.01 90.61
C SER A 207 90.25 35.33 89.16
N GLY A 208 88.94 35.28 88.87
CA GLY A 208 88.38 35.63 87.55
C GLY A 208 88.10 34.46 86.60
N ALA A 209 88.19 33.21 87.06
CA ALA A 209 87.77 32.06 86.24
C ALA A 209 86.23 32.04 86.08
N PRO A 210 85.69 31.88 84.86
CA PRO A 210 84.25 31.72 84.64
C PRO A 210 83.73 30.46 85.32
N SER A 211 82.45 30.48 85.76
CA SER A 211 81.85 29.36 86.46
C SER A 211 81.73 28.17 85.49
N PRO A 212 82.21 26.96 85.86
CA PRO A 212 82.01 25.76 85.05
C PRO A 212 80.53 25.47 84.78
N ASN A 213 79.63 25.94 85.65
CA ASN A 213 78.19 25.78 85.50
C ASN A 213 77.58 26.64 84.39
N ASP A 214 78.34 27.57 83.81
CA ASP A 214 77.87 28.45 82.74
C ASP A 214 77.97 27.79 81.35
N LEU A 215 78.61 26.61 81.26
CA LEU A 215 78.66 25.77 80.06
C LEU A 215 77.33 25.00 79.90
N VAL A 216 76.31 25.69 79.42
CA VAL A 216 74.99 25.10 79.13
C VAL A 216 74.75 24.96 77.62
N ILE A 217 73.99 23.94 77.25
CA ILE A 217 73.52 23.77 75.87
C ILE A 217 72.19 24.49 75.74
N ASP A 218 72.15 25.53 74.91
CA ASP A 218 70.91 26.26 74.61
C ASP A 218 69.94 25.44 73.72
N ALA A 219 70.47 24.54 72.89
CA ALA A 219 69.66 23.73 72.00
C ALA A 219 68.94 22.59 72.77
N ASN A 220 67.60 22.55 72.70
CA ASN A 220 66.79 21.49 73.28
C ASN A 220 65.96 20.78 72.20
N PHE A 221 66.54 19.75 71.59
CA PHE A 221 65.83 18.94 70.60
C PHE A 221 64.87 17.94 71.25
N ASN A 222 65.01 17.61 72.54
CA ASN A 222 64.04 16.77 73.28
C ASN A 222 62.62 17.38 73.36
N ALA A 223 62.46 18.67 73.05
CA ALA A 223 61.16 19.34 72.98
C ALA A 223 60.38 19.05 71.69
N ILE A 224 61.00 18.41 70.69
CA ILE A 224 60.34 18.05 69.42
C ILE A 224 59.49 16.77 69.64
N PRO A 225 58.20 16.76 69.25
CA PRO A 225 57.31 15.61 69.45
C PRO A 225 57.69 14.37 68.61
N ASP A 226 57.34 13.18 69.10
CA ASP A 226 57.37 11.93 68.31
C ASP A 226 56.22 11.92 67.28
N PHE A 227 56.54 11.52 66.04
CA PHE A 227 55.63 11.44 64.90
C PHE A 227 55.25 9.99 64.51
N SER A 228 55.72 8.98 65.26
CA SER A 228 55.52 7.56 64.98
C SER A 228 54.03 7.16 64.90
N SER A 229 53.20 7.71 65.79
CA SER A 229 51.76 7.41 65.84
C SER A 229 50.99 7.96 64.63
N GLN A 230 51.47 9.08 64.09
CA GLN A 230 50.89 9.80 62.96
C GLN A 230 51.29 9.14 61.66
N LEU A 231 52.56 8.72 61.55
CA LEU A 231 53.03 7.89 60.45
C LEU A 231 52.29 6.55 60.40
N LYS A 232 52.02 5.93 61.56
CA LYS A 232 51.19 4.72 61.65
C LYS A 232 49.78 4.97 61.10
N THR A 233 49.16 6.09 61.45
CA THR A 233 47.81 6.45 60.98
C THR A 233 47.76 6.67 59.46
N ILE A 234 48.76 7.37 58.89
CA ILE A 234 48.86 7.58 57.43
C ILE A 234 49.07 6.25 56.72
N ASN A 235 49.97 5.40 57.22
CA ASN A 235 50.24 4.10 56.63
C ASN A 235 49.04 3.16 56.74
N GLU A 236 48.28 3.18 57.84
CA GLU A 236 47.02 2.43 57.96
C GLU A 236 45.98 2.88 56.92
N PHE A 237 45.90 4.19 56.64
CA PHE A 237 45.03 4.72 55.60
C PHE A 237 45.48 4.33 54.19
N LEU A 238 46.76 4.49 53.85
CA LEU A 238 47.30 4.11 52.53
C LEU A 238 47.18 2.60 52.29
N ASN A 239 47.38 1.79 53.34
CA ASN A 239 47.22 0.34 53.29
C ASN A 239 45.76 -0.14 53.39
N SER A 240 44.79 0.77 53.51
CA SER A 240 43.36 0.41 53.56
C SER A 240 42.81 -0.16 52.25
N GLY A 241 43.60 -0.12 51.17
CA GLY A 241 43.19 -0.57 49.83
C GLY A 241 42.44 0.50 49.03
N ILE A 242 42.69 1.78 49.33
CA ILE A 242 42.01 2.91 48.68
C ILE A 242 42.27 2.98 47.16
N ASP A 243 43.48 2.67 46.69
CA ASP A 243 43.81 2.59 45.26
C ASP A 243 43.01 1.50 44.54
N GLY A 244 42.87 0.34 45.17
CA GLY A 244 42.00 -0.74 44.69
C GLY A 244 40.54 -0.28 44.63
N THR A 245 40.08 0.44 45.64
CA THR A 245 38.72 0.99 45.70
C THR A 245 38.43 2.01 44.59
N ILE A 246 39.40 2.86 44.23
CA ILE A 246 39.28 3.81 43.12
C ILE A 246 39.23 3.08 41.78
N SER A 247 40.09 2.05 41.61
CA SER A 247 40.12 1.22 40.41
C SER A 247 38.80 0.46 40.23
N ASP A 248 38.30 -0.17 41.29
CA ASP A 248 37.02 -0.87 41.31
C ASP A 248 35.86 0.08 40.97
N ALA A 249 35.88 1.32 41.47
CA ALA A 249 34.87 2.32 41.15
C ALA A 249 34.88 2.72 39.66
N ARG A 250 36.07 2.88 39.05
CA ARG A 250 36.19 3.12 37.60
C ARG A 250 35.72 1.92 36.79
N GLN A 251 36.04 0.71 37.24
CA GLN A 251 35.63 -0.53 36.59
C GLN A 251 34.10 -0.68 36.60
N VAL A 252 33.47 -0.43 37.76
CA VAL A 252 32.01 -0.42 37.89
C VAL A 252 31.37 0.58 36.92
N LEU A 253 31.90 1.80 36.77
CA LEU A 253 31.40 2.79 35.81
C LEU A 253 31.51 2.31 34.35
N ASN A 254 32.59 1.61 34.01
CA ASN A 254 32.80 1.07 32.67
C ASN A 254 31.91 -0.14 32.38
N ASP A 255 31.61 -0.94 33.39
CA ASP A 255 30.82 -2.16 33.26
C ASP A 255 29.30 -1.92 33.27
N ILE A 256 28.84 -0.69 33.56
CA ILE A 256 27.42 -0.31 33.55
C ILE A 256 26.68 -0.81 32.28
N PRO A 257 27.17 -0.62 31.04
CA PRO A 257 26.45 -1.12 29.87
C PRO A 257 26.37 -2.64 29.79
N GLN A 258 27.40 -3.34 30.24
CA GLN A 258 27.43 -4.80 30.25
C GLN A 258 26.51 -5.35 31.35
N ALA A 259 26.49 -4.73 32.52
CA ALA A 259 25.58 -5.07 33.61
C ALA A 259 24.12 -4.91 33.18
N VAL A 260 23.77 -3.79 32.55
CA VAL A 260 22.43 -3.53 31.99
C VAL A 260 22.07 -4.56 30.91
N THR A 261 23.03 -4.92 30.04
CA THR A 261 22.83 -5.96 29.02
C THR A 261 22.58 -7.33 29.63
N ASN A 262 23.35 -7.72 30.66
CA ASN A 262 23.20 -9.01 31.33
C ASN A 262 21.88 -9.09 32.10
N GLN A 263 21.50 -8.02 32.81
CA GLN A 263 20.25 -7.96 33.58
C GLN A 263 19.02 -8.01 32.67
N SER A 264 19.09 -7.37 31.49
CA SER A 264 17.98 -7.34 30.53
C SER A 264 17.94 -8.56 29.60
N LYS A 265 18.96 -9.44 29.64
CA LYS A 265 19.16 -10.54 28.68
C LYS A 265 17.96 -11.49 28.56
N SER A 266 17.44 -11.99 29.68
CA SER A 266 16.32 -12.95 29.66
C SER A 266 15.05 -12.34 29.09
N SER A 267 14.72 -11.10 29.48
CA SER A 267 13.58 -10.36 28.97
C SER A 267 13.73 -10.02 27.49
N VAL A 268 14.90 -9.54 27.06
CA VAL A 268 15.25 -9.28 25.65
C VAL A 268 15.10 -10.54 24.81
N GLN A 269 15.68 -11.66 25.24
CA GLN A 269 15.61 -12.94 24.52
C GLN A 269 14.19 -13.47 24.41
N SER A 270 13.39 -13.35 25.47
CA SER A 270 11.97 -13.74 25.45
C SER A 270 11.20 -12.95 24.39
N VAL A 271 11.38 -11.62 24.35
CA VAL A 271 10.73 -10.74 23.36
C VAL A 271 11.21 -11.05 21.94
N GLN A 272 12.51 -11.28 21.75
CA GLN A 272 13.07 -11.67 20.44
C GLN A 272 12.49 -12.99 19.93
N ASN A 273 12.37 -13.99 20.79
CA ASN A 273 11.78 -15.28 20.42
C ASN A 273 10.31 -15.14 20.04
N GLN A 274 9.55 -14.29 20.74
CA GLN A 274 8.17 -14.01 20.39
C GLN A 274 8.04 -13.25 19.07
N LEU A 275 8.84 -12.20 18.85
CA LEU A 275 8.85 -11.46 17.57
C LEU A 275 9.25 -12.37 16.40
N LYS A 276 10.21 -13.29 16.59
CA LYS A 276 10.60 -14.27 15.60
C LYS A 276 9.46 -15.25 15.28
N ASN A 277 8.78 -15.76 16.30
CA ASN A 277 7.61 -16.64 16.12
C ASN A 277 6.45 -15.92 15.41
N ILE A 278 6.22 -14.63 15.69
CA ILE A 278 5.22 -13.81 15.00
C ILE A 278 5.59 -13.65 13.51
N LYS A 279 6.84 -13.30 13.21
CA LYS A 279 7.35 -13.18 11.84
C LYS A 279 7.21 -14.49 11.06
N GLN A 280 7.53 -15.61 11.70
CA GLN A 280 7.37 -16.95 11.12
C GLN A 280 5.89 -17.25 10.83
N LYS A 281 4.98 -17.06 11.80
CA LYS A 281 3.55 -17.30 11.61
C LYS A 281 2.92 -16.44 10.51
N ILE A 282 3.34 -15.18 10.39
CA ILE A 282 2.90 -14.28 9.31
C ILE A 282 3.37 -14.82 7.94
N THR A 283 4.61 -15.31 7.87
CA THR A 283 5.16 -15.92 6.66
C THR A 283 4.45 -17.24 6.31
N ASP A 284 4.18 -18.08 7.31
CA ASP A 284 3.48 -19.34 7.13
C ASP A 284 2.01 -19.12 6.74
N ALA A 285 1.37 -18.06 7.26
CA ALA A 285 0.01 -17.68 6.88
C ALA A 285 -0.07 -17.33 5.38
N ARG A 286 0.90 -16.61 4.84
CA ARG A 286 1.02 -16.31 3.40
C ARG A 286 1.05 -17.59 2.56
N SER A 287 1.89 -18.55 2.94
CA SER A 287 2.05 -19.83 2.24
C SER A 287 0.79 -20.71 2.28
N ASN A 288 -0.11 -20.47 3.24
CA ASN A 288 -1.36 -21.20 3.37
C ASN A 288 -2.56 -20.47 2.73
N ILE A 289 -2.38 -19.30 2.12
CA ILE A 289 -3.45 -18.62 1.38
C ILE A 289 -3.71 -19.39 0.09
N PRO A 290 -4.86 -20.08 -0.05
CA PRO A 290 -5.07 -21.03 -1.14
C PRO A 290 -5.17 -20.40 -2.54
N ILE A 291 -5.29 -19.07 -2.61
CA ILE A 291 -5.47 -18.32 -3.85
C ILE A 291 -4.21 -18.36 -4.71
N VAL A 292 -3.01 -18.40 -4.11
CA VAL A 292 -1.74 -18.33 -4.86
C VAL A 292 -1.56 -19.55 -5.76
N ASP A 293 -1.73 -20.76 -5.23
CA ASP A 293 -1.57 -22.00 -6.00
C ASP A 293 -2.74 -22.29 -6.96
N LYS A 294 -3.93 -21.75 -6.65
CA LYS A 294 -5.13 -21.92 -7.49
C LYS A 294 -5.23 -20.90 -8.62
N LEU A 295 -4.45 -19.82 -8.57
CA LEU A 295 -4.39 -18.79 -9.60
C LEU A 295 -3.96 -19.37 -10.96
N ASP A 296 -3.00 -20.29 -10.96
CA ASP A 296 -2.53 -20.96 -12.18
C ASP A 296 -3.63 -21.80 -12.84
N SER A 297 -4.47 -22.45 -12.04
CA SER A 297 -5.61 -23.21 -12.54
C SER A 297 -6.68 -22.30 -13.15
N VAL A 298 -6.95 -21.15 -12.54
CA VAL A 298 -7.89 -20.15 -13.07
C VAL A 298 -7.35 -19.49 -14.34
N ASN A 299 -6.07 -19.12 -14.36
CA ASN A 299 -5.40 -18.57 -15.55
C ASN A 299 -5.38 -19.58 -16.70
N SER A 300 -5.14 -20.86 -16.41
CA SER A 300 -5.25 -21.95 -17.39
C SER A 300 -6.66 -22.04 -17.99
N TYR A 301 -7.69 -21.96 -17.15
CA TYR A 301 -9.09 -21.98 -17.60
C TYR A 301 -9.44 -20.78 -18.50
N PHE A 302 -8.99 -19.57 -18.15
CA PHE A 302 -9.15 -18.40 -19.00
C PHE A 302 -8.41 -18.53 -20.33
N ASN A 303 -7.24 -19.18 -20.35
CA ASN A 303 -6.53 -19.47 -21.60
C ASN A 303 -7.27 -20.50 -22.46
N ILE A 304 -7.89 -21.51 -21.87
CA ILE A 304 -8.73 -22.47 -22.60
C ILE A 304 -9.89 -21.74 -23.28
N ILE A 305 -10.63 -20.92 -22.53
CA ILE A 305 -11.75 -20.13 -23.06
C ILE A 305 -11.28 -19.17 -24.16
N ALA A 306 -10.16 -18.46 -23.95
CA ALA A 306 -9.59 -17.57 -24.95
C ALA A 306 -9.24 -18.32 -26.25
N ASN A 307 -8.58 -19.47 -26.13
CA ASN A 307 -8.19 -20.29 -27.27
C ASN A 307 -9.39 -20.86 -28.01
N GLU A 308 -10.41 -21.31 -27.29
CA GLU A 308 -11.63 -21.84 -27.89
C GLU A 308 -12.42 -20.77 -28.64
N PHE A 309 -12.54 -19.57 -28.07
CA PHE A 309 -13.18 -18.45 -28.74
C PHE A 309 -12.38 -17.95 -29.96
N GLN A 310 -11.05 -17.88 -29.85
CA GLN A 310 -10.17 -17.52 -30.97
C GLN A 310 -10.19 -18.57 -32.09
N LYS A 311 -10.40 -19.84 -31.77
CA LYS A 311 -10.50 -20.92 -32.76
C LYS A 311 -11.66 -20.71 -33.74
N TYR A 312 -12.80 -20.19 -33.28
CA TYR A 312 -13.98 -19.93 -34.13
C TYR A 312 -13.93 -18.60 -34.88
N LYS A 313 -13.05 -17.67 -34.47
CA LYS A 313 -12.89 -16.35 -35.12
C LYS A 313 -12.83 -16.40 -36.65
N PRO A 314 -11.94 -17.17 -37.30
CA PRO A 314 -11.82 -17.15 -38.77
C PRO A 314 -13.09 -17.65 -39.47
N GLU A 315 -13.82 -18.60 -38.88
CA GLU A 315 -15.08 -19.07 -39.44
C GLU A 315 -16.17 -18.02 -39.30
N VAL A 316 -16.29 -17.39 -38.12
CA VAL A 316 -17.28 -16.34 -37.87
C VAL A 316 -17.04 -15.13 -38.78
N GLU A 317 -15.79 -14.68 -38.92
CA GLU A 317 -15.44 -13.58 -39.84
C GLU A 317 -15.79 -13.91 -41.29
N LYS A 318 -15.57 -15.16 -41.72
CA LYS A 318 -15.95 -15.63 -43.05
C LYS A 318 -17.46 -15.62 -43.26
N TYR A 319 -18.25 -16.16 -42.33
CA TYR A 319 -19.71 -16.15 -42.43
C TYR A 319 -20.28 -14.74 -42.38
N GLU A 320 -19.74 -13.87 -41.51
CA GLU A 320 -20.14 -12.48 -41.42
C GLU A 320 -19.82 -11.71 -42.70
N TYR A 321 -18.68 -11.95 -43.33
CA TYR A 321 -18.33 -11.37 -44.63
C TYR A 321 -19.38 -11.70 -45.70
N TYR A 322 -19.81 -12.96 -45.80
CA TYR A 322 -20.88 -13.35 -46.73
C TYR A 322 -22.23 -12.72 -46.36
N ARG A 323 -22.60 -12.71 -45.07
CA ARG A 323 -23.84 -12.08 -44.58
C ARG A 323 -23.87 -10.59 -44.94
N TRP A 324 -22.76 -9.89 -44.73
CA TRP A 324 -22.61 -8.48 -45.02
C TRP A 324 -22.78 -8.17 -46.52
N ILE A 325 -22.16 -8.96 -47.41
CA ILE A 325 -22.33 -8.84 -48.87
C ILE A 325 -23.78 -9.06 -49.26
N VAL A 326 -24.40 -10.15 -48.79
CA VAL A 326 -25.81 -10.43 -49.09
C VAL A 326 -26.69 -9.27 -48.63
N GLY A 327 -26.44 -8.72 -47.44
CA GLY A 327 -27.16 -7.55 -46.94
C GLY A 327 -27.05 -6.33 -47.86
N ILE A 328 -25.84 -6.04 -48.38
CA ILE A 328 -25.63 -4.97 -49.37
C ILE A 328 -26.43 -5.25 -50.65
N CYS A 329 -26.39 -6.46 -51.17
CA CYS A 329 -27.13 -6.81 -52.39
C CYS A 329 -28.64 -6.61 -52.22
N LEU A 330 -29.20 -7.02 -51.08
CA LEU A 330 -30.64 -6.85 -50.78
C LEU A 330 -31.03 -5.37 -50.67
N SER A 331 -30.24 -4.56 -49.97
CA SER A 331 -30.47 -3.11 -49.89
C SER A 331 -30.31 -2.44 -51.25
N CYS A 332 -29.33 -2.82 -52.07
CA CYS A 332 -29.18 -2.31 -53.44
C CYS A 332 -30.39 -2.60 -54.34
N ILE A 333 -31.07 -3.74 -54.16
CA ILE A 333 -32.32 -4.05 -54.88
C ILE A 333 -33.42 -3.06 -54.52
N ILE A 334 -33.56 -2.73 -53.23
CA ILE A 334 -34.54 -1.74 -52.74
C ILE A 334 -34.17 -0.35 -53.24
N LEU A 335 -32.89 0.02 -53.12
CA LEU A 335 -32.36 1.29 -53.61
C LEU A 335 -32.64 1.49 -55.11
N LEU A 336 -32.50 0.44 -55.92
CA LEU A 336 -32.82 0.50 -57.35
C LEU A 336 -34.29 0.86 -57.58
N VAL A 337 -35.22 0.28 -56.82
CA VAL A 337 -36.65 0.65 -56.88
C VAL A 337 -36.85 2.12 -56.49
N VAL A 338 -36.21 2.57 -55.41
CA VAL A 338 -36.27 3.97 -54.95
C VAL A 338 -35.75 4.92 -56.01
N VAL A 339 -34.59 4.62 -56.60
CA VAL A 339 -33.97 5.42 -57.68
C VAL A 339 -34.89 5.49 -58.90
N CYS A 340 -35.49 4.38 -59.33
CA CYS A 340 -36.48 4.39 -60.41
C CYS A 340 -37.69 5.28 -60.06
N ASN A 341 -38.22 5.18 -58.84
CA ASN A 341 -39.34 6.02 -58.41
C ASN A 341 -38.96 7.51 -58.36
N LEU A 342 -37.78 7.85 -57.85
CA LEU A 342 -37.27 9.23 -57.79
C LEU A 342 -37.04 9.81 -59.19
N PHE A 343 -36.40 9.08 -60.10
CA PHE A 343 -36.28 9.53 -61.50
C PHE A 343 -37.65 9.71 -62.15
N GLY A 344 -38.60 8.81 -61.87
CA GLY A 344 -39.98 8.94 -62.33
C GLY A 344 -40.69 10.19 -61.82
N LEU A 345 -40.51 10.50 -60.53
CA LEU A 345 -41.03 11.70 -59.87
C LEU A 345 -40.31 12.98 -60.32
N LEU A 346 -39.04 12.92 -60.72
CA LEU A 346 -38.32 14.10 -61.20
C LEU A 346 -38.61 14.38 -62.69
N LEU A 347 -38.38 13.39 -63.56
CA LEU A 347 -38.49 13.53 -65.01
C LEU A 347 -39.95 13.66 -65.46
N GLY A 348 -40.88 12.99 -64.77
CA GLY A 348 -42.31 12.99 -65.10
C GLY A 348 -42.91 14.40 -65.16
N PRO A 349 -42.94 15.15 -64.04
CA PRO A 349 -43.38 16.54 -64.00
C PRO A 349 -42.51 17.48 -64.83
N TRP A 350 -41.18 17.33 -64.78
CA TRP A 350 -40.26 18.24 -65.49
C TRP A 350 -40.47 18.22 -67.01
N GLY A 351 -40.69 17.03 -67.58
CA GLY A 351 -41.01 16.89 -68.99
C GLY A 351 -42.48 17.15 -69.35
N HIS A 352 -43.38 17.26 -68.37
CA HIS A 352 -44.81 17.32 -68.63
C HIS A 352 -45.27 18.74 -68.98
N LYS A 353 -45.85 18.92 -70.17
CA LYS A 353 -46.49 20.16 -70.61
C LYS A 353 -48.01 19.98 -70.61
N SER A 354 -48.75 20.91 -70.00
CA SER A 354 -50.22 20.80 -69.82
C SER A 354 -51.05 21.08 -71.07
N ASN A 355 -50.43 21.63 -72.11
CA ASN A 355 -51.07 22.03 -73.38
C ASN A 355 -50.78 21.06 -74.54
N VAL A 356 -50.21 19.88 -74.25
CA VAL A 356 -49.85 18.87 -75.25
C VAL A 356 -50.68 17.61 -75.03
N ASP A 357 -51.18 17.04 -76.12
CA ASP A 357 -51.99 15.83 -76.06
C ASP A 357 -51.21 14.63 -75.49
N PRO A 358 -51.89 13.67 -74.83
CA PRO A 358 -51.26 12.47 -74.27
C PRO A 358 -50.44 11.65 -75.28
N THR A 359 -50.72 11.76 -76.58
CA THR A 359 -50.00 11.12 -77.69
C THR A 359 -48.66 11.77 -78.02
N ASP A 360 -48.47 13.05 -77.67
CA ASP A 360 -47.33 13.87 -78.11
C ASP A 360 -46.42 14.30 -76.95
N ARG A 361 -46.47 13.56 -75.83
CA ARG A 361 -45.65 13.85 -74.65
C ARG A 361 -44.15 13.86 -74.95
N SER A 362 -43.43 14.73 -74.25
CA SER A 362 -41.98 14.87 -74.36
C SER A 362 -41.24 13.57 -74.00
N CYS A 363 -40.01 13.43 -74.50
CA CYS A 363 -39.14 12.31 -74.16
C CYS A 363 -38.93 12.21 -72.64
N ALA A 364 -38.63 13.34 -71.97
CA ALA A 364 -38.41 13.37 -70.52
C ALA A 364 -39.64 12.90 -69.71
N SER A 365 -40.85 13.34 -70.09
CA SER A 365 -42.07 12.88 -69.39
C SER A 365 -42.32 11.39 -69.64
N ASN A 366 -42.11 10.93 -70.88
CA ASN A 366 -42.27 9.52 -71.21
C ASN A 366 -41.30 8.65 -70.41
N SER A 367 -40.02 9.01 -70.38
CA SER A 367 -39.00 8.33 -69.59
C SER A 367 -39.34 8.31 -68.11
N GLY A 368 -39.83 9.42 -67.54
CA GLY A 368 -40.29 9.44 -66.14
C GLY A 368 -41.41 8.44 -65.88
N GLY A 369 -42.37 8.34 -66.80
CA GLY A 369 -43.43 7.34 -66.72
C GLY A 369 -42.93 5.89 -66.90
N ASP A 370 -41.93 5.66 -67.73
CA ASP A 370 -41.31 4.35 -67.92
C ASP A 370 -40.47 3.94 -66.70
N PHE A 371 -39.76 4.87 -66.05
CA PHE A 371 -39.07 4.64 -64.77
C PHE A 371 -40.04 4.26 -63.63
N LEU A 372 -41.20 4.90 -63.54
CA LEU A 372 -42.24 4.50 -62.58
C LEU A 372 -42.76 3.08 -62.84
N MET A 373 -42.89 2.69 -64.11
CA MET A 373 -43.27 1.31 -64.48
C MET A 373 -42.15 0.31 -64.23
N ALA A 374 -40.88 0.70 -64.44
CA ALA A 374 -39.71 -0.12 -64.13
C ALA A 374 -39.61 -0.38 -62.62
N GLY A 375 -39.75 0.66 -61.79
CA GLY A 375 -39.79 0.52 -60.32
C GLY A 375 -40.92 -0.40 -59.85
N ALA A 376 -42.12 -0.27 -60.41
CA ALA A 376 -43.24 -1.17 -60.11
C ALA A 376 -42.96 -2.62 -60.56
N GLY A 377 -42.33 -2.81 -61.72
CA GLY A 377 -41.94 -4.14 -62.22
C GLY A 377 -40.89 -4.82 -61.33
N LEU A 378 -39.82 -4.10 -60.98
CA LEU A 378 -38.78 -4.58 -60.06
C LEU A 378 -39.37 -4.93 -58.70
N SER A 379 -40.30 -4.11 -58.19
CA SER A 379 -41.01 -4.38 -56.94
C SER A 379 -41.78 -5.70 -56.99
N PHE A 380 -42.50 -6.00 -58.07
CA PHE A 380 -43.18 -7.30 -58.22
C PHE A 380 -42.21 -8.49 -58.31
N ILE A 381 -41.08 -8.32 -59.01
CA ILE A 381 -40.09 -9.39 -59.21
C ILE A 381 -39.42 -9.77 -57.89
N PHE A 382 -39.05 -8.78 -57.07
CA PHE A 382 -38.23 -9.00 -55.88
C PHE A 382 -39.01 -9.01 -54.55
N ALA A 383 -40.25 -8.52 -54.48
CA ALA A 383 -40.99 -8.43 -53.22
C ALA A 383 -41.17 -9.77 -52.51
N TRP A 384 -41.44 -10.86 -53.25
CA TRP A 384 -41.62 -12.18 -52.65
C TRP A 384 -40.30 -12.73 -52.09
N LEU A 385 -39.17 -12.47 -52.79
CA LEU A 385 -37.84 -12.90 -52.36
C LEU A 385 -37.40 -12.12 -51.11
N LEU A 386 -37.59 -10.79 -51.11
CA LEU A 386 -37.28 -9.94 -49.96
C LEU A 386 -38.12 -10.31 -48.73
N MET A 387 -39.41 -10.61 -48.92
CA MET A 387 -40.29 -11.07 -47.84
C MET A 387 -39.89 -12.46 -47.33
N LEU A 388 -39.48 -13.39 -48.20
CA LEU A 388 -38.99 -14.71 -47.80
C LEU A 388 -37.75 -14.61 -46.91
N ILE A 389 -36.75 -13.84 -47.34
CA ILE A 389 -35.52 -13.62 -46.56
C ILE A 389 -35.85 -12.92 -45.24
N THR A 390 -36.74 -11.93 -45.26
CA THR A 390 -37.21 -11.25 -44.05
C THR A 390 -37.86 -12.23 -43.08
N ALA A 391 -38.72 -13.14 -43.55
CA ALA A 391 -39.38 -14.12 -42.70
C ALA A 391 -38.40 -15.11 -42.05
N ILE A 392 -37.37 -15.56 -42.79
CA ILE A 392 -36.31 -16.42 -42.27
C ILE A 392 -35.50 -15.66 -41.19
N LEU A 393 -35.06 -14.45 -41.49
CA LEU A 393 -34.29 -13.64 -40.54
C LEU A 393 -35.10 -13.24 -39.31
N PHE A 394 -36.39 -12.95 -39.46
CA PHE A 394 -37.32 -12.73 -38.35
C PHE A 394 -37.45 -13.96 -37.46
N ALA A 395 -37.61 -15.15 -38.06
CA ALA A 395 -37.71 -16.40 -37.31
C ALA A 395 -36.43 -16.67 -36.52
N VAL A 396 -35.24 -16.45 -37.11
CA VAL A 396 -33.97 -16.68 -36.41
C VAL A 396 -33.70 -15.58 -35.38
N GLY A 397 -33.69 -14.31 -35.80
CA GLY A 397 -33.30 -13.18 -34.96
C GLY A 397 -34.29 -12.86 -33.84
N GLY A 398 -35.60 -13.01 -34.09
CA GLY A 398 -36.60 -12.79 -33.06
C GLY A 398 -36.64 -13.91 -32.02
N ASN A 399 -36.45 -15.17 -32.43
CA ASN A 399 -36.31 -16.28 -31.47
C ASN A 399 -35.00 -16.18 -30.69
N ALA A 400 -33.88 -15.77 -31.33
CA ALA A 400 -32.63 -15.48 -30.63
C ALA A 400 -32.84 -14.40 -29.56
N TYR A 401 -33.53 -13.31 -29.88
CA TYR A 401 -33.83 -12.27 -28.90
C TYR A 401 -34.68 -12.81 -27.73
N THR A 402 -35.77 -13.52 -28.04
CA THR A 402 -36.76 -13.92 -27.03
C THR A 402 -36.29 -15.09 -26.16
N SER A 403 -35.57 -16.06 -26.75
CA SER A 403 -35.14 -17.28 -26.08
C SER A 403 -33.75 -17.18 -25.45
N PHE A 404 -32.90 -16.29 -25.95
CA PHE A 404 -31.53 -16.15 -25.48
C PHE A 404 -31.28 -14.80 -24.80
N CYS A 405 -31.51 -13.69 -25.51
CA CYS A 405 -31.18 -12.36 -24.99
C CYS A 405 -32.05 -11.91 -23.82
N LYS A 406 -33.37 -12.17 -23.88
CA LYS A 406 -34.28 -11.78 -22.80
C LYS A 406 -34.00 -12.53 -21.48
N PRO A 407 -33.75 -13.86 -21.48
CA PRO A 407 -33.30 -14.55 -20.28
C PRO A 407 -31.90 -14.11 -19.79
N TRP A 408 -30.99 -13.77 -20.70
CA TRP A 408 -29.65 -13.28 -20.35
C TRP A 408 -29.71 -11.93 -19.61
N GLY A 409 -30.39 -10.93 -20.19
CA GLY A 409 -30.53 -9.60 -19.57
C GLY A 409 -31.35 -9.56 -18.29
N ASN A 410 -32.24 -10.53 -18.06
CA ASN A 410 -32.94 -10.71 -16.78
C ASN A 410 -32.11 -11.47 -15.74
N GLN A 411 -30.83 -11.68 -16.00
CA GLN A 411 -29.89 -12.39 -15.15
C GLN A 411 -30.27 -13.85 -14.84
N GLN A 412 -31.19 -14.45 -15.60
CA GLN A 412 -31.60 -15.84 -15.39
C GLN A 412 -30.51 -16.83 -15.84
N LEU A 413 -29.66 -16.43 -16.80
CA LEU A 413 -28.52 -17.23 -17.23
C LEU A 413 -27.42 -17.37 -16.16
N TYR A 414 -27.37 -16.46 -15.17
CA TYR A 414 -26.47 -16.60 -14.01
C TYR A 414 -26.83 -17.80 -13.10
N GLN A 415 -27.96 -18.48 -13.33
CA GLN A 415 -28.28 -19.75 -12.64
C GLN A 415 -27.59 -20.95 -13.31
N TYR A 416 -27.24 -20.86 -14.60
CA TYR A 416 -26.53 -21.92 -15.33
C TYR A 416 -25.00 -21.87 -15.14
N THR A 417 -24.47 -20.79 -14.56
CA THR A 417 -23.10 -20.77 -14.05
C THR A 417 -22.93 -21.63 -12.78
N SER A 418 -23.99 -22.30 -12.32
CA SER A 418 -23.96 -23.31 -11.25
C SER A 418 -23.00 -24.47 -11.55
N ASP A 419 -22.74 -24.83 -12.80
CA ASP A 419 -21.70 -25.81 -13.16
C ASP A 419 -20.28 -25.28 -12.93
N VAL A 420 -20.05 -23.98 -13.20
CA VAL A 420 -18.77 -23.31 -12.90
C VAL A 420 -18.62 -23.15 -11.38
N ASN A 421 -19.70 -22.78 -10.70
CA ASN A 421 -19.75 -22.65 -9.25
C ASN A 421 -19.50 -24.00 -8.56
N SER A 422 -20.13 -25.09 -9.02
CA SER A 422 -19.95 -26.43 -8.44
C SER A 422 -18.53 -26.97 -8.65
N THR A 423 -17.90 -26.64 -9.78
CA THR A 423 -16.50 -27.00 -10.04
C THR A 423 -15.54 -26.23 -9.13
N LEU A 424 -15.80 -24.94 -8.87
CA LEU A 424 -15.03 -24.14 -7.90
C LEU A 424 -15.29 -24.53 -6.43
N GLU A 425 -16.54 -24.89 -6.08
CA GLU A 425 -16.91 -25.41 -4.76
C GLU A 425 -16.23 -26.75 -4.48
N ASN A 426 -16.13 -27.63 -5.48
CA ASN A 426 -15.36 -28.87 -5.43
C ASN A 426 -13.85 -28.61 -5.26
N THR A 427 -13.39 -27.42 -5.62
CA THR A 427 -12.02 -26.95 -5.36
C THR A 427 -11.87 -26.46 -3.91
N ASN A 428 -12.45 -27.13 -2.91
CA ASN A 428 -12.34 -26.93 -1.45
C ASN A 428 -11.40 -25.78 -1.00
N ILE A 429 -11.80 -24.51 -1.20
CA ILE A 429 -11.04 -23.34 -0.75
C ILE A 429 -11.45 -23.03 0.68
N LYS A 430 -10.97 -23.82 1.63
CA LYS A 430 -11.12 -23.48 3.05
C LYS A 430 -10.06 -22.45 3.40
N VAL A 431 -10.49 -21.22 3.68
CA VAL A 431 -9.67 -20.32 4.49
C VAL A 431 -9.68 -20.93 5.88
N ASN A 432 -8.64 -21.67 6.23
CA ASN A 432 -8.43 -22.08 7.61
C ASN A 432 -8.40 -20.82 8.47
N ASN A 433 -8.89 -20.88 9.71
CA ASN A 433 -8.93 -19.72 10.60
C ASN A 433 -7.49 -19.23 10.84
N ILE A 434 -7.04 -18.24 10.06
CA ILE A 434 -5.67 -17.73 10.10
C ILE A 434 -5.61 -16.85 11.34
N SER A 435 -4.97 -17.33 12.41
CA SER A 435 -4.72 -16.52 13.60
C SER A 435 -3.25 -16.13 13.62
N PHE A 436 -2.95 -14.87 13.28
CA PHE A 436 -1.59 -14.32 13.36
C PHE A 436 -1.05 -14.38 14.78
N LEU A 437 -1.92 -14.18 15.77
CA LEU A 437 -1.65 -14.32 17.20
C LEU A 437 -2.83 -14.98 17.90
N SER A 438 -2.56 -16.06 18.65
CA SER A 438 -3.56 -16.63 19.56
C SER A 438 -3.83 -15.69 20.75
N PRO A 439 -5.01 -15.78 21.40
CA PRO A 439 -5.31 -14.98 22.59
C PRO A 439 -4.26 -15.12 23.69
N ASP A 440 -3.73 -16.32 23.89
CA ASP A 440 -2.68 -16.59 24.87
C ASP A 440 -1.37 -15.89 24.51
N GLN A 441 -1.02 -15.83 23.22
CA GLN A 441 0.17 -15.12 22.75
C GLN A 441 0.01 -13.61 22.83
N LYS A 442 -1.18 -13.05 22.54
CA LYS A 442 -1.46 -11.64 22.80
C LYS A 442 -1.30 -11.34 24.29
N ASN A 443 -1.87 -12.18 25.15
CA ASN A 443 -1.75 -12.04 26.60
C ASN A 443 -0.29 -12.16 27.07
N GLN A 444 0.52 -13.01 26.46
CA GLN A 444 1.96 -13.09 26.75
C GLN A 444 2.73 -11.84 26.30
N VAL A 445 2.44 -11.27 25.12
CA VAL A 445 3.04 -10.01 24.65
C VAL A 445 2.60 -8.84 25.53
N THR A 446 1.33 -8.80 25.95
CA THR A 446 0.82 -7.85 26.96
C THR A 446 1.40 -8.13 28.36
N SER A 447 1.87 -9.34 28.64
CA SER A 447 2.55 -9.65 29.90
C SER A 447 4.00 -9.16 29.92
N VAL A 448 4.61 -8.90 28.75
CA VAL A 448 5.94 -8.26 28.67
C VAL A 448 5.89 -6.83 29.18
N SER A 449 4.82 -6.06 28.90
CA SER A 449 4.63 -4.74 29.52
C SER A 449 4.37 -4.82 31.03
N LYS A 450 4.03 -6.00 31.54
CA LYS A 450 3.84 -6.33 32.96
C LYS A 450 5.01 -7.12 33.56
N SER A 451 6.08 -7.36 32.81
CA SER A 451 7.21 -8.22 33.21
C SER A 451 8.20 -7.55 34.16
N GLY A 452 7.87 -6.36 34.66
CA GLY A 452 8.70 -5.61 35.59
C GLY A 452 9.84 -4.83 34.94
N ILE A 453 9.74 -4.52 33.63
CA ILE A 453 10.68 -3.60 32.94
C ILE A 453 10.53 -2.16 33.46
N ASP A 454 9.30 -1.80 33.86
CA ASP A 454 8.96 -0.59 34.60
C ASP A 454 9.43 -0.63 36.07
N THR A 455 9.65 -1.83 36.61
CA THR A 455 10.10 -2.07 37.99
C THR A 455 11.59 -2.43 38.09
N LEU A 456 12.40 -2.17 37.06
CA LEU A 456 13.85 -2.38 37.12
C LEU A 456 14.43 -1.49 38.23
N ASP A 457 14.87 -2.15 39.30
CA ASP A 457 15.44 -1.51 40.48
C ASP A 457 16.95 -1.39 40.35
N PHE A 458 17.41 -0.16 40.14
CA PHE A 458 18.83 0.19 40.08
C PHE A 458 19.38 0.65 41.44
N SER A 459 18.63 0.47 42.53
CA SER A 459 19.01 0.88 43.90
C SER A 459 20.36 0.33 44.33
N ASN A 460 20.69 -0.90 43.92
CA ASN A 460 21.95 -1.56 44.27
C ASN A 460 23.18 -0.83 43.69
N ILE A 461 23.04 -0.17 42.53
CA ILE A 461 24.11 0.65 41.93
C ILE A 461 24.38 1.86 42.83
N THR A 462 23.33 2.57 43.24
CA THR A 462 23.41 3.71 44.15
C THR A 462 23.98 3.31 45.51
N GLN A 463 23.65 2.10 45.99
CA GLN A 463 24.09 1.58 47.28
C GLN A 463 25.57 1.17 47.25
N GLN A 464 26.07 0.58 46.16
CA GLN A 464 27.48 0.23 46.02
C GLN A 464 28.36 1.47 45.84
N THR A 465 27.93 2.47 45.06
CA THR A 465 28.68 3.71 44.86
C THR A 465 28.78 4.55 46.14
N SER A 466 27.74 4.56 46.98
CA SER A 466 27.74 5.35 48.24
C SER A 466 28.56 4.75 49.37
N LYS A 467 28.70 3.41 49.42
CA LYS A 467 29.29 2.67 50.55
C LYS A 467 30.82 2.84 50.68
N ASN A 468 31.51 3.06 49.57
CA ASN A 468 32.98 3.10 49.55
C ASN A 468 33.55 4.54 49.61
N ILE A 469 32.77 5.52 49.15
CA ILE A 469 33.19 6.92 49.00
C ILE A 469 33.17 7.69 50.33
N THR A 470 32.30 7.30 51.27
CA THR A 470 32.02 8.07 52.51
C THR A 470 32.79 7.58 53.74
N ARG A 471 33.71 6.63 53.57
CA ARG A 471 34.33 5.92 54.71
C ARG A 471 35.47 6.68 55.40
N THR A 472 36.00 7.74 54.80
CA THR A 472 37.23 8.39 55.27
C THR A 472 36.94 9.75 55.94
N ASN A 473 37.33 9.92 57.20
CA ASN A 473 37.15 11.17 57.95
C ASN A 473 38.34 12.13 57.72
N LEU A 474 38.36 12.80 56.56
CA LEU A 474 39.44 13.74 56.21
C LEU A 474 39.47 14.97 57.12
N THR A 475 38.31 15.39 57.64
CA THR A 475 38.25 16.48 58.64
C THR A 475 38.99 16.13 59.92
N GLY A 476 38.78 14.92 60.44
CA GLY A 476 39.48 14.42 61.62
C GLY A 476 41.00 14.40 61.42
N PHE A 477 41.44 13.96 60.25
CA PHE A 477 42.86 13.90 59.90
C PHE A 477 43.49 15.29 59.69
N ALA A 478 42.81 16.20 58.97
CA ALA A 478 43.27 17.58 58.82
C ALA A 478 43.42 18.31 60.17
N ASN A 479 42.50 18.06 61.11
CA ASN A 479 42.59 18.62 62.45
C ASN A 479 43.79 18.07 63.24
N GLN A 480 44.14 16.80 63.03
CA GLN A 480 45.36 16.23 63.61
C GLN A 480 46.61 16.88 63.03
N LEU A 481 46.70 17.09 61.71
CA LEU A 481 47.82 17.80 61.09
C LEU A 481 47.97 19.24 61.59
N LYS A 482 46.87 19.97 61.74
CA LYS A 482 46.89 21.32 62.36
C LYS A 482 47.38 21.28 63.81
N SER A 483 46.96 20.29 64.59
CA SER A 483 47.42 20.11 65.97
C SER A 483 48.92 19.84 66.04
N ILE A 484 49.48 19.11 65.07
CA ILE A 484 50.92 18.85 64.97
C ILE A 484 51.67 20.13 64.61
N ALA A 485 51.22 20.84 63.57
CA ALA A 485 51.85 22.09 63.14
C ALA A 485 51.88 23.14 64.27
N ALA A 486 50.84 23.18 65.11
CA ALA A 486 50.78 24.06 66.27
C ALA A 486 51.88 23.80 67.31
N LYS A 487 52.41 22.58 67.40
CA LYS A 487 53.50 22.20 68.32
C LYS A 487 54.90 22.56 67.78
N LEU A 488 55.01 22.96 66.52
CA LEU A 488 56.30 23.33 65.92
C LEU A 488 56.66 24.80 66.18
N PRO A 489 57.96 25.10 66.39
CA PRO A 489 58.45 26.47 66.58
C PRO A 489 58.11 27.41 65.41
N SER A 490 57.91 28.68 65.71
CA SER A 490 57.66 29.74 64.73
C SER A 490 58.88 29.92 63.80
N GLY A 491 58.68 29.74 62.49
CA GLY A 491 59.74 29.83 61.46
C GLY A 491 60.19 28.48 60.88
N ASN A 492 59.67 27.35 61.38
CA ASN A 492 59.95 26.04 60.81
C ASN A 492 59.20 25.85 59.47
N ALA A 493 59.91 25.51 58.39
CA ALA A 493 59.32 25.29 57.06
C ALA A 493 58.24 24.18 57.06
N SER A 494 58.44 23.12 57.84
CA SER A 494 57.50 22.01 57.98
C SER A 494 56.19 22.41 58.66
N LYS A 495 56.17 23.51 59.44
CA LYS A 495 54.93 24.03 60.03
C LYS A 495 53.99 24.58 58.96
N ALA A 496 54.51 25.41 58.07
CA ALA A 496 53.74 25.98 56.96
C ALA A 496 53.26 24.89 56.00
N GLU A 497 54.10 23.88 55.76
CA GLU A 497 53.77 22.74 54.91
C GLU A 497 52.65 21.88 55.50
N LEU A 498 52.72 21.54 56.79
CA LEU A 498 51.66 20.79 57.49
C LEU A 498 50.33 21.55 57.58
N GLU A 499 50.36 22.87 57.78
CA GLU A 499 49.16 23.71 57.77
C GLU A 499 48.54 23.80 56.37
N ASN A 500 49.36 23.93 55.33
CA ASN A 500 48.91 23.94 53.95
C ASN A 500 48.28 22.58 53.57
N GLU A 501 48.89 21.49 54.00
CA GLU A 501 48.40 20.13 53.76
C GLU A 501 47.05 19.89 54.46
N ALA A 502 46.94 20.33 55.72
CA ALA A 502 45.68 20.26 56.45
C ALA A 502 44.57 21.12 55.82
N ASN A 503 44.89 22.30 55.30
CA ASN A 503 43.92 23.15 54.61
C ASN A 503 43.49 22.56 53.27
N THR A 504 44.41 21.91 52.55
CA THR A 504 44.13 21.15 51.33
C THR A 504 43.15 20.00 51.62
N LEU A 505 43.38 19.23 52.69
CA LEU A 505 42.48 18.15 53.11
C LEU A 505 41.07 18.63 53.48
N LEU A 506 40.96 19.79 54.14
CA LEU A 506 39.66 20.42 54.42
C LEU A 506 38.96 20.90 53.14
N GLY A 507 39.70 21.48 52.20
CA GLY A 507 39.18 21.87 50.89
C GLY A 507 38.69 20.68 50.07
N ILE A 508 39.40 19.54 50.14
CA ILE A 508 39.01 18.29 49.50
C ILE A 508 37.74 17.72 50.14
N GLN A 509 37.66 17.68 51.48
CA GLN A 509 36.44 17.25 52.16
C GLN A 509 35.24 18.13 51.78
N ALA A 510 35.43 19.46 51.73
CA ALA A 510 34.40 20.37 51.27
C ALA A 510 34.01 20.13 49.80
N SER A 511 34.96 19.78 48.93
CA SER A 511 34.69 19.42 47.53
C SER A 511 33.94 18.08 47.43
N ILE A 512 34.26 17.09 48.26
CA ILE A 512 33.51 15.83 48.36
C ILE A 512 32.07 16.11 48.79
N ASP A 513 31.88 16.93 49.82
CA ASP A 513 30.55 17.22 50.34
C ASP A 513 29.70 18.09 49.40
N ALA A 514 30.32 19.06 48.72
CA ALA A 514 29.63 19.98 47.81
C ALA A 514 29.43 19.42 46.39
N ASN A 515 30.33 18.57 45.90
CA ASN A 515 30.30 18.10 44.52
C ASN A 515 29.93 16.62 44.40
N LEU A 516 30.36 15.76 45.31
CA LEU A 516 30.19 14.30 45.17
C LEU A 516 28.88 13.81 45.78
N LEU A 517 28.57 14.20 47.02
CA LEU A 517 27.32 13.80 47.69
C LEU A 517 26.05 14.23 46.92
N PRO A 518 25.97 15.44 46.32
CA PRO A 518 24.83 15.83 45.49
C PRO A 518 24.77 15.05 44.16
N GLN A 519 25.90 14.60 43.62
CA GLN A 519 25.93 13.78 42.40
C GLN A 519 25.43 12.36 42.68
N VAL A 520 25.74 11.78 43.84
CA VAL A 520 25.14 10.53 44.31
C VAL A 520 23.61 10.65 44.44
N LYS A 521 23.09 11.82 44.84
CA LYS A 521 21.64 12.10 44.82
C LYS A 521 21.09 12.30 43.39
N LYS A 522 21.87 12.90 42.47
CA LYS A 522 21.50 13.04 41.05
C LYS A 522 21.49 11.70 40.30
N ILE A 523 22.26 10.69 40.73
CA ILE A 523 22.15 9.31 40.22
C ILE A 523 20.70 8.82 40.37
N ASN A 524 20.04 9.12 41.50
CA ASN A 524 18.64 8.76 41.69
C ASN A 524 17.72 9.43 40.66
N ILE A 525 17.96 10.71 40.34
CA ILE A 525 17.20 11.46 39.33
C ILE A 525 17.44 10.91 37.91
N SER A 526 18.69 10.58 37.56
CA SER A 526 19.01 9.94 36.29
C SER A 526 18.35 8.55 36.19
N VAL A 527 18.37 7.77 37.27
CA VAL A 527 17.65 6.50 37.38
C VAL A 527 16.14 6.68 37.17
N THR A 528 15.50 7.70 37.77
CA THR A 528 14.07 8.00 37.59
C THR A 528 13.73 8.45 36.15
N ASN A 529 14.57 9.29 35.54
CA ASN A 529 14.38 9.72 34.14
C ASN A 529 14.60 8.58 33.13
N LEU A 530 15.45 7.62 33.47
CA LEU A 530 15.70 6.40 32.69
C LEU A 530 14.57 5.38 32.85
N GLN A 531 13.99 5.24 34.04
CA GLN A 531 12.73 4.50 34.26
C GLN A 531 11.60 5.08 33.38
N ALA A 532 11.50 6.41 33.26
CA ALA A 532 10.55 7.07 32.36
C ALA A 532 10.82 6.85 30.85
N THR A 533 11.99 6.32 30.47
CA THR A 533 12.29 5.90 29.09
C THR A 533 11.95 4.42 28.89
N ALA A 534 12.17 3.58 29.91
CA ALA A 534 11.73 2.19 29.93
C ALA A 534 10.19 2.07 29.85
N THR A 535 9.44 3.02 30.41
CA THR A 535 7.97 3.11 30.28
C THR A 535 7.47 3.43 28.86
N LYS A 536 8.35 3.74 27.90
CA LYS A 536 7.97 3.90 26.47
C LYS A 536 7.98 2.58 25.68
N LEU A 537 8.54 1.51 26.26
CA LEU A 537 8.55 0.18 25.64
C LEU A 537 7.12 -0.42 25.52
N PRO A 538 6.25 -0.33 26.55
CA PRO A 538 4.85 -0.75 26.47
C PRO A 538 4.05 -0.08 25.35
N SER A 539 4.25 1.22 25.09
CA SER A 539 3.53 1.92 24.03
C SER A 539 3.94 1.43 22.64
N SER A 540 5.24 1.19 22.40
CA SER A 540 5.71 0.63 21.13
C SER A 540 5.25 -0.82 20.91
N LEU A 541 5.10 -1.59 22.00
CA LEU A 541 4.54 -2.95 21.98
C LEU A 541 3.03 -2.94 21.68
N ASN A 542 2.28 -1.99 22.25
CA ASN A 542 0.86 -1.79 21.94
C ASN A 542 0.63 -1.37 20.48
N ASP A 543 1.46 -0.47 19.94
CA ASP A 543 1.40 -0.09 18.53
C ASP A 543 1.65 -1.29 17.60
N THR A 544 2.55 -2.19 18.00
CA THR A 544 2.84 -3.43 17.27
C THR A 544 1.67 -4.40 17.33
N LEU A 545 1.06 -4.60 18.51
CA LEU A 545 -0.15 -5.40 18.67
C LEU A 545 -1.31 -4.85 17.84
N LYS A 546 -1.46 -3.52 17.78
CA LYS A 546 -2.48 -2.85 16.97
C LYS A 546 -2.27 -3.08 15.48
N ALA A 547 -1.04 -2.95 14.97
CA ALA A 547 -0.72 -3.23 13.57
C ALA A 547 -0.99 -4.69 13.19
N ILE A 548 -0.74 -5.64 14.09
CA ILE A 548 -1.06 -7.05 13.89
C ILE A 548 -2.59 -7.28 13.90
N ASP A 549 -3.33 -6.57 14.74
CA ASP A 549 -4.80 -6.64 14.77
C ASP A 549 -5.45 -6.05 13.53
N ASP A 550 -4.91 -4.94 13.01
CA ASP A 550 -5.35 -4.35 11.76
C ASP A 550 -5.07 -5.30 10.57
N ALA A 551 -3.92 -5.97 10.56
CA ALA A 551 -3.60 -7.00 9.56
C ALA A 551 -4.50 -8.25 9.68
N GLN A 552 -4.77 -8.71 10.90
CA GLN A 552 -5.72 -9.80 11.19
C GLN A 552 -7.11 -9.46 10.67
N LYS A 553 -7.58 -8.24 10.94
CA LYS A 553 -8.89 -7.76 10.48
C LYS A 553 -8.97 -7.69 8.96
N TYR A 554 -7.89 -7.25 8.29
CA TYR A 554 -7.84 -7.25 6.83
C TYR A 554 -7.96 -8.67 6.25
N VAL A 555 -7.24 -9.66 6.82
CA VAL A 555 -7.35 -11.05 6.37
C VAL A 555 -8.73 -11.65 6.63
N ASP A 556 -9.27 -11.46 7.84
CA ASP A 556 -10.57 -12.01 8.23
C ASP A 556 -11.75 -11.40 7.46
N THR A 557 -11.59 -10.15 6.99
CA THR A 557 -12.65 -9.43 6.28
C THR A 557 -12.44 -9.50 4.77
N GLU A 558 -11.34 -8.97 4.27
CA GLU A 558 -11.10 -8.79 2.83
C GLU A 558 -10.68 -10.09 2.16
N VAL A 559 -9.70 -10.81 2.69
CA VAL A 559 -9.21 -12.06 2.06
C VAL A 559 -10.27 -13.15 2.14
N VAL A 560 -10.95 -13.31 3.28
CA VAL A 560 -12.08 -14.24 3.41
C VAL A 560 -13.25 -13.84 2.50
N ALA A 561 -13.58 -12.55 2.40
CA ALA A 561 -14.62 -12.09 1.46
C ALA A 561 -14.24 -12.36 0.01
N ILE A 562 -12.99 -12.13 -0.39
CA ILE A 562 -12.47 -12.42 -1.73
C ILE A 562 -12.54 -13.92 -2.00
N VAL A 563 -12.05 -14.77 -1.09
CA VAL A 563 -12.12 -16.24 -1.24
C VAL A 563 -13.55 -16.73 -1.30
N LYS A 564 -14.42 -16.26 -0.39
CA LYS A 564 -15.83 -16.64 -0.34
C LYS A 564 -16.57 -16.18 -1.60
N ASN A 565 -16.29 -14.98 -2.09
CA ASN A 565 -16.88 -14.47 -3.33
C ASN A 565 -16.37 -15.25 -4.56
N LEU A 566 -15.08 -15.60 -4.60
CA LEU A 566 -14.50 -16.43 -5.66
C LEU A 566 -15.10 -17.85 -5.66
N THR A 567 -15.34 -18.46 -4.49
CA THR A 567 -15.89 -19.83 -4.40
C THR A 567 -17.39 -19.92 -4.56
N THR A 568 -18.15 -18.98 -4.01
CA THR A 568 -19.63 -19.07 -3.99
C THR A 568 -20.30 -18.23 -5.05
N GLN A 569 -19.62 -17.25 -5.65
CA GLN A 569 -20.24 -16.24 -6.52
C GLN A 569 -19.29 -15.72 -7.62
N LEU A 570 -18.54 -16.62 -8.27
CA LEU A 570 -17.60 -16.23 -9.34
C LEU A 570 -18.28 -15.37 -10.42
N ALA A 571 -19.54 -15.66 -10.76
CA ALA A 571 -20.32 -14.94 -11.76
C ALA A 571 -20.95 -13.62 -11.28
N ARG A 572 -20.93 -13.31 -9.97
CA ARG A 572 -21.46 -12.05 -9.40
C ARG A 572 -20.38 -11.10 -8.88
N CYS A 573 -19.10 -11.47 -8.99
CA CYS A 573 -17.98 -10.56 -8.74
C CYS A 573 -17.99 -9.41 -9.74
N GLY A 574 -17.72 -8.17 -9.31
CA GLY A 574 -17.76 -6.98 -10.16
C GLY A 574 -17.07 -7.15 -11.54
N PRO A 575 -15.81 -7.61 -11.61
CA PRO A 575 -15.12 -7.78 -12.89
C PRO A 575 -15.70 -8.89 -13.77
N VAL A 576 -16.14 -10.03 -13.19
CA VAL A 576 -16.68 -11.18 -13.94
C VAL A 576 -18.13 -10.96 -14.34
N ALA A 577 -18.94 -10.34 -13.47
CA ALA A 577 -20.27 -9.85 -13.80
C ALA A 577 -20.18 -8.80 -14.91
N SER A 578 -19.23 -7.85 -14.82
CA SER A 578 -18.98 -6.88 -15.88
C SER A 578 -18.55 -7.55 -17.19
N ALA A 579 -17.78 -8.65 -17.12
CA ALA A 579 -17.43 -9.44 -18.29
C ALA A 579 -18.65 -10.15 -18.92
N MET A 580 -19.52 -10.73 -18.10
CA MET A 580 -20.77 -11.37 -18.54
C MET A 580 -21.77 -10.36 -19.11
N ASP A 581 -21.91 -9.20 -18.47
CA ASP A 581 -22.73 -8.08 -18.97
C ASP A 581 -22.14 -7.54 -20.29
N SER A 582 -20.82 -7.46 -20.40
CA SER A 582 -20.16 -7.07 -21.67
C SER A 582 -20.43 -8.10 -22.78
N ALA A 583 -20.39 -9.39 -22.46
CA ALA A 583 -20.71 -10.46 -23.41
C ALA A 583 -22.18 -10.40 -23.85
N GLU A 584 -23.11 -10.13 -22.93
CA GLU A 584 -24.52 -9.92 -23.23
C GLU A 584 -24.70 -8.73 -24.17
N VAL A 585 -24.14 -7.57 -23.84
CA VAL A 585 -24.24 -6.35 -24.65
C VAL A 585 -23.71 -6.61 -26.08
N LEU A 586 -22.57 -7.29 -26.20
CA LEU A 586 -22.01 -7.66 -27.50
C LEU A 586 -22.94 -8.58 -28.30
N ALA A 587 -23.39 -9.69 -27.70
CA ALA A 587 -24.20 -10.68 -28.39
C ALA A 587 -25.61 -10.15 -28.71
N CYS A 588 -26.25 -9.51 -27.76
CA CYS A 588 -27.66 -9.16 -27.84
C CYS A 588 -27.90 -7.78 -28.43
N GLN A 589 -27.23 -6.75 -27.91
CA GLN A 589 -27.46 -5.38 -28.39
C GLN A 589 -26.72 -5.07 -29.68
N TYR A 590 -25.50 -5.60 -29.85
CA TYR A 590 -24.71 -5.27 -31.04
C TYR A 590 -24.86 -6.24 -32.20
N ILE A 591 -25.23 -7.51 -31.96
CA ILE A 591 -25.43 -8.50 -33.03
C ILE A 591 -26.92 -8.81 -33.25
N VAL A 592 -27.64 -9.28 -32.23
CA VAL A 592 -29.05 -9.69 -32.40
C VAL A 592 -29.96 -8.50 -32.72
N ASP A 593 -29.86 -7.40 -31.99
CA ASP A 593 -30.71 -6.22 -32.20
C ASP A 593 -30.41 -5.53 -33.54
N THR A 594 -29.15 -5.46 -33.96
CA THR A 594 -28.78 -4.87 -35.26
C THR A 594 -29.21 -5.77 -36.43
N LEU A 595 -29.10 -7.09 -36.30
CA LEU A 595 -29.69 -8.04 -37.24
C LEU A 595 -31.21 -7.93 -37.30
N ASN A 596 -31.85 -7.71 -36.13
CA ASN A 596 -33.29 -7.50 -36.05
C ASN A 596 -33.73 -6.20 -36.71
N ALA A 597 -32.99 -5.12 -36.48
CA ALA A 597 -33.20 -3.85 -37.18
C ALA A 597 -33.01 -4.00 -38.69
N PHE A 598 -32.05 -4.82 -39.14
CA PHE A 598 -31.83 -5.08 -40.56
C PHE A 598 -33.04 -5.74 -41.23
N TRP A 599 -33.49 -6.91 -40.76
CA TRP A 599 -34.63 -7.58 -41.40
C TRP A 599 -35.92 -6.77 -41.25
N PHE A 600 -36.11 -6.07 -40.13
CA PHE A 600 -37.28 -5.20 -39.94
C PHE A 600 -37.31 -4.08 -40.97
N SER A 601 -36.15 -3.48 -41.27
CA SER A 601 -36.00 -2.44 -42.29
C SER A 601 -36.34 -2.96 -43.69
N ILE A 602 -35.81 -4.13 -44.06
CA ILE A 602 -36.13 -4.79 -45.35
C ILE A 602 -37.63 -5.13 -45.44
N GLY A 603 -38.20 -5.69 -44.37
CA GLY A 603 -39.62 -6.03 -44.29
C GLY A 603 -40.52 -4.82 -44.44
N TRP A 604 -40.19 -3.73 -43.74
CA TRP A 604 -40.87 -2.44 -43.86
C TRP A 604 -40.88 -1.92 -45.30
N CYS A 605 -39.71 -1.84 -45.94
CA CYS A 605 -39.61 -1.42 -47.35
C CYS A 605 -40.48 -2.30 -48.27
N THR A 606 -40.45 -3.62 -48.04
CA THR A 606 -41.21 -4.59 -48.84
C THR A 606 -42.72 -4.44 -48.68
N ILE A 607 -43.22 -4.15 -47.48
CA ILE A 607 -44.65 -3.87 -47.25
C ILE A 607 -45.09 -2.62 -48.02
N PHE A 608 -44.26 -1.57 -48.03
CA PHE A 608 -44.55 -0.32 -48.74
C PHE A 608 -44.42 -0.43 -50.27
N PHE A 609 -43.87 -1.53 -50.81
CA PHE A 609 -43.90 -1.79 -52.25
C PHE A 609 -45.34 -1.92 -52.77
N LEU A 610 -46.27 -2.50 -52.00
CA LEU A 610 -47.67 -2.63 -52.41
C LEU A 610 -48.34 -1.29 -52.78
N PRO A 611 -48.42 -0.30 -51.87
CA PRO A 611 -48.99 0.99 -52.21
C PRO A 611 -48.12 1.77 -53.21
N SER A 612 -46.78 1.61 -53.17
CA SER A 612 -45.87 2.21 -54.16
C SER A 612 -46.20 1.74 -55.58
N ILE A 613 -46.35 0.44 -55.82
CA ILE A 613 -46.74 -0.14 -57.11
C ILE A 613 -48.04 0.47 -57.61
N ILE A 614 -49.09 0.52 -56.78
CA ILE A 614 -50.41 1.02 -57.17
C ILE A 614 -50.32 2.49 -57.60
N LEU A 615 -49.60 3.31 -56.82
CA LEU A 615 -49.43 4.73 -57.10
C LEU A 615 -48.54 4.95 -58.33
N SER A 616 -47.42 4.24 -58.46
CA SER A 616 -46.50 4.32 -59.60
C SER A 616 -47.19 3.93 -60.90
N VAL A 617 -47.93 2.83 -60.94
CA VAL A 617 -48.68 2.40 -62.15
C VAL A 617 -49.77 3.41 -62.52
N LYS A 618 -50.48 3.97 -61.54
CA LYS A 618 -51.51 5.00 -61.80
C LYS A 618 -50.90 6.32 -62.25
N LEU A 619 -49.79 6.75 -61.63
CA LEU A 619 -49.11 8.00 -61.94
C LEU A 619 -48.40 7.93 -63.29
N ALA A 620 -47.79 6.79 -63.63
CA ALA A 620 -47.13 6.56 -64.91
C ALA A 620 -48.05 6.84 -66.11
N LYS A 621 -49.36 6.58 -65.97
CA LYS A 621 -50.35 6.92 -67.02
C LYS A 621 -50.36 8.41 -67.35
N TYR A 622 -50.02 9.31 -66.42
CA TYR A 622 -50.01 10.75 -66.68
C TYR A 622 -48.72 11.27 -67.32
N TYR A 623 -47.67 10.45 -67.38
CA TYR A 623 -46.35 10.85 -67.90
C TYR A 623 -45.94 10.08 -69.17
N ARG A 624 -46.33 8.82 -69.32
CA ARG A 624 -46.03 8.00 -70.52
C ARG A 624 -46.76 8.49 -71.77
N ARG A 625 -46.11 8.47 -72.92
CA ARG A 625 -46.75 8.75 -74.22
C ARG A 625 -47.81 7.70 -74.50
N MET A 626 -49.04 8.12 -74.80
CA MET A 626 -50.18 7.22 -75.06
C MET A 626 -50.28 6.91 -76.56
N LYS A 627 -50.92 5.79 -76.90
CA LYS A 627 -51.23 5.41 -78.29
C LYS A 627 -52.53 6.04 -78.78
N THR A 628 -53.49 6.26 -77.89
CA THR A 628 -54.80 6.85 -78.19
C THR A 628 -55.29 7.72 -77.01
N SER A 629 -56.00 8.80 -77.31
CA SER A 629 -56.65 9.66 -76.32
C SER A 629 -57.94 10.26 -76.85
N ASP A 630 -58.94 10.42 -75.98
CA ASP A 630 -60.15 11.19 -76.33
C ASP A 630 -59.82 12.69 -76.26
N VAL A 631 -60.30 13.46 -77.23
CA VAL A 631 -60.25 14.93 -77.18
C VAL A 631 -61.33 15.42 -76.21
N TYR A 632 -60.99 16.45 -75.45
CA TYR A 632 -61.92 17.12 -74.55
C TYR A 632 -62.86 18.02 -75.38
N GLU A 633 -64.17 17.78 -75.35
CA GLU A 633 -65.18 18.78 -75.78
C GLU A 633 -65.34 19.89 -74.73
#